data_AF-A0A960UPT3-F1
#
_entry.id   AF-A0A960UPT3-F1
#
_cell.length_a   1.000
_cell.length_b   1.000
_cell.length_c   1.000
_cell.angle_alpha   90.00
_cell.angle_beta   90.00
_cell.angle_gamma   90.00
#
_symmetry.space_group_name_H-M   'P 1'
#
loop_
_entity.id
_entity.type
_entity.pdbx_description
1 polymer ?
#
loop_
_entity_poly.entity_id
_entity_poly.type
_entity_poly.pdbx_seq_one_letter_code
_entity_poly.pdbx_strand_id
1 'polypeptide(L)' 'KYISPNGMIWVSWPKKASRIETDISEDTIREIIRGTDLVDVKVCAVDEVWSGLKLVIRKEKRSQ' A
#
# COMPACT_ATOMS: atom_id res chain seq x y z
N LYS A 1 9.67 15.70 -1.53
CA LYS A 1 8.83 14.66 -0.87
C LYS A 1 7.44 14.71 -1.49
N TYR A 2 6.88 13.57 -1.92
CA TYR A 2 5.61 13.53 -2.68
C TYR A 2 4.35 13.53 -1.80
N ILE A 3 4.47 13.23 -0.50
CA ILE A 3 3.39 13.31 0.50
C ILE A 3 3.89 14.01 1.77
N SER A 4 2.98 14.57 2.56
CA SER A 4 3.31 15.14 3.88
C SER A 4 3.93 14.07 4.81
N PRO A 5 4.76 14.44 5.80
CA PRO A 5 5.38 13.47 6.72
C PRO A 5 4.39 12.55 7.45
N ASN A 6 3.20 13.07 7.78
CA ASN A 6 2.10 12.31 8.40
C ASN A 6 1.02 11.88 7.38
N GLY A 7 1.30 12.04 6.09
CA GLY A 7 0.42 11.61 5.01
C GLY A 7 0.38 10.09 4.85
N MET A 8 -0.50 9.65 3.97
CA MET A 8 -0.68 8.24 3.64
C MET A 8 -0.97 8.06 2.16
N ILE A 9 -0.55 6.91 1.63
CA ILE A 9 -0.91 6.44 0.30
C ILE A 9 -1.73 5.16 0.48
N TRP A 10 -2.82 5.04 -0.28
CA TRP A 10 -3.57 3.80 -0.39
C TRP A 10 -3.38 3.25 -1.80
N VAL A 11 -2.97 2.00 -1.88
CA VAL A 11 -2.88 1.26 -3.15
C VAL A 11 -3.97 0.21 -3.13
N SER A 12 -4.84 0.20 -4.14
CA SER A 12 -5.92 -0.78 -4.25
C SER A 12 -5.72 -1.65 -5.49
N TRP A 13 -6.01 -2.95 -5.37
CA TRP A 13 -5.92 -3.93 -6.46
C TRP A 13 -7.07 -4.93 -6.39
N PRO A 14 -7.46 -5.57 -7.51
CA PRO A 14 -8.48 -6.62 -7.47
C PRO A 14 -7.98 -7.78 -6.60
N LYS A 15 -8.74 -8.13 -5.56
CA LYS A 15 -8.35 -9.22 -4.67
C LYS A 15 -8.55 -10.56 -5.35
N LYS A 16 -7.76 -11.57 -5.00
CA LYS A 16 -7.82 -12.92 -5.61
C LYS A 16 -9.23 -13.53 -5.61
N ALA A 17 -10.03 -13.24 -4.58
CA ALA A 17 -11.42 -13.70 -4.47
C ALA A 17 -12.38 -13.07 -5.49
N SER A 18 -12.05 -11.91 -6.08
CA SER A 18 -12.87 -11.22 -7.09
C SER A 18 -12.87 -11.90 -8.47
N ARG A 19 -11.91 -12.81 -8.71
CA ARG A 19 -11.70 -13.50 -10.00
C ARG A 19 -11.42 -12.58 -11.19
N ILE A 20 -11.11 -11.30 -10.94
CA ILE A 20 -10.58 -10.39 -11.96
C ILE A 20 -9.09 -10.65 -12.10
N GLU A 21 -8.63 -10.85 -13.33
CA GLU A 21 -7.22 -11.05 -13.63
C GLU A 21 -6.42 -9.78 -13.33
N THR A 22 -5.32 -9.94 -12.58
CA THR A 22 -4.39 -8.87 -12.26
C THR A 22 -3.02 -9.48 -11.95
N ASP A 23 -1.97 -8.75 -12.28
CA ASP A 23 -0.59 -9.00 -11.91
C ASP A 23 -0.20 -8.33 -10.57
N ILE A 24 -1.11 -7.58 -9.97
CA ILE A 24 -0.88 -6.85 -8.72
C ILE A 24 -1.36 -7.69 -7.53
N SER A 25 -0.47 -7.86 -6.56
CA SER A 25 -0.73 -8.46 -5.27
C SER A 25 -0.17 -7.61 -4.13
N GLU A 26 -0.50 -7.98 -2.89
CA GLU A 26 0.12 -7.38 -1.70
C GLU A 26 1.65 -7.45 -1.76
N ASP A 27 2.18 -8.59 -2.21
CA ASP A 27 3.62 -8.82 -2.32
C ASP A 27 4.23 -7.96 -3.43
N THR A 28 3.58 -7.83 -4.59
CA THR A 28 4.00 -6.93 -5.66
C THR A 28 4.19 -5.50 -5.13
N ILE A 29 3.26 -5.01 -4.30
CA ILE A 29 3.33 -3.68 -3.73
C ILE A 29 4.48 -3.57 -2.71
N ARG A 30 4.66 -4.58 -1.85
CA ARG A 30 5.77 -4.62 -0.88
C ARG A 30 7.15 -4.67 -1.55
N GLU A 31 7.27 -5.36 -2.67
CA GLU A 31 8.51 -5.39 -3.45
C GLU A 31 8.82 -4.03 -4.07
N ILE A 32 7.81 -3.31 -4.58
CA ILE A 32 7.99 -1.96 -5.16
C ILE A 32 8.43 -0.96 -4.10
N ILE A 33 7.86 -1.00 -2.89
CA ILE A 33 8.23 -0.07 -1.84
C ILE A 33 9.53 -0.44 -1.12
N ARG A 34 10.11 -1.61 -1.43
CA ARG A 34 11.37 -2.08 -0.87
C ARG A 34 12.49 -1.09 -1.23
N GLY A 35 13.08 -0.46 -0.20
CA GLY A 35 14.12 0.57 -0.36
C GLY A 35 13.61 2.01 -0.32
N THR A 36 12.30 2.21 -0.16
CA THR A 36 11.72 3.53 0.14
C THR A 36 11.55 3.74 1.65
N ASP A 37 11.26 4.98 2.06
CA ASP A 37 10.89 5.28 3.45
C ASP A 37 9.45 4.88 3.81
N LEU A 38 8.71 4.24 2.88
CA LEU A 38 7.35 3.78 3.12
C LEU A 38 7.33 2.44 3.86
N VAL A 39 6.30 2.26 4.68
CA VAL A 39 5.99 1.01 5.37
C VAL A 39 4.47 0.78 5.32
N ASP A 40 4.07 -0.46 5.13
CA ASP A 40 2.67 -0.87 5.22
C ASP A 40 2.21 -0.95 6.67
N VAL A 41 0.97 -0.51 6.93
CA VAL A 41 0.41 -0.48 8.29
C VAL A 41 -0.94 -1.18 8.40
N LYS A 42 -1.64 -1.34 7.28
CA LYS A 42 -2.96 -1.98 7.26
C LYS A 42 -3.29 -2.47 5.86
N VAL A 43 -3.79 -3.69 5.79
CA VAL A 43 -4.53 -4.20 4.63
C VAL A 43 -6.02 -4.31 4.98
N CYS A 44 -6.91 -4.06 4.01
CA CYS A 44 -8.33 -4.31 4.16
C CYS A 44 -9.00 -4.66 2.82
N ALA A 45 -10.16 -5.32 2.89
CA ALA A 45 -11.10 -5.32 1.78
C ALA A 45 -11.74 -3.93 1.70
N VAL A 46 -11.64 -3.27 0.53
CA VAL A 46 -12.30 -1.99 0.27
C VAL A 46 -13.77 -2.26 -0.06
N ASP A 47 -14.02 -3.25 -0.91
CA ASP A 47 -15.35 -3.74 -1.28
C ASP A 47 -15.29 -5.22 -1.73
N GLU A 48 -16.28 -5.67 -2.50
CA GLU A 48 -16.37 -7.03 -3.06
C GLU A 48 -15.26 -7.37 -4.06
N VAL A 49 -14.64 -6.36 -4.69
CA VAL A 49 -13.65 -6.53 -5.75
C VAL A 49 -12.24 -6.17 -5.27
N TRP A 50 -12.08 -5.10 -4.52
CA TRP A 50 -10.79 -4.47 -4.25
C TRP A 50 -10.27 -4.78 -2.84
N SER A 51 -8.98 -5.10 -2.76
CA SER A 51 -8.19 -4.97 -1.53
C SER A 51 -7.44 -3.64 -1.54
N GLY A 52 -7.10 -3.12 -0.36
CA GLY A 52 -6.33 -1.90 -0.19
C GLY A 52 -5.21 -2.06 0.84
N LEU A 53 -4.02 -1.55 0.53
CA LEU A 53 -2.85 -1.51 1.41
C LEU A 53 -2.52 -0.05 1.73
N LYS A 54 -2.51 0.29 3.02
CA LYS A 54 -2.12 1.61 3.52
C LYS A 54 -0.63 1.67 3.75
N LEU A 55 0.01 2.65 3.12
CA LEU A 55 1.42 2.97 3.23
C LEU A 55 1.60 4.32 3.92
N VAL A 56 2.57 4.42 4.81
CA VAL A 56 2.96 5.67 5.47
C VAL A 56 4.48 5.80 5.50
N ILE A 57 4.99 7.01 5.70
CA ILE A 57 6.41 7.20 5.99
C ILE A 57 6.72 6.62 7.38
N ARG A 58 7.83 5.88 7.49
CA ARG A 58 8.39 5.36 8.75
C ARG A 58 8.52 6.46 9.79
N LYS A 59 8.17 6.20 11.06
CA LYS A 59 8.09 7.25 12.10
C LYS A 59 9.41 8.00 12.26
N GLU A 60 10.52 7.28 12.24
CA GLU A 60 11.89 7.78 12.34
C GLU A 60 12.33 8.66 11.17
N LYS A 61 11.60 8.66 10.05
CA LYS A 61 11.86 9.46 8.84
C LYS A 61 10.94 10.68 8.69
N ARG A 62 9.98 10.88 9.60
CA ARG A 62 8.98 11.96 9.50
C ARG A 62 9.47 13.33 9.96
N SER A 63 10.51 13.37 10.78
CA SER A 63 11.10 14.62 11.30
C SER A 63 12.23 15.18 10.41
N GLN A 64 12.54 14.49 9.30
CA GLN A 64 13.54 14.94 8.32
C GLN A 64 12.95 15.90 7.30
#